data_AF-A0A944V114-F1
#
_entry.id   AF-A0A944V114-F1
#
_cell.length_a   1.000
_cell.length_b   1.000
_cell.length_c   1.000
_cell.angle_alpha   90.00
_cell.angle_beta   90.00
_cell.angle_gamma   90.00
#
_symmetry.space_group_name_H-M   'P 1'
#
loop_
_entity.id
_entity.type
_entity.pdbx_description
1 polymer ?
#
loop_
_entity_poly.entity_id
_entity_poly.type
_entity_poly.pdbx_seq_one_letter_code
_entity_poly.pdbx_strand_id
1 'polypeptide(L)'
;MIKTPFKLGVEVDADYEYFEDLHYKNTVDMPMMMGFGASYRIGDNLTISTDYEIRAYGKSKINYELGGTADLSESEENLNQIRVGAEYLVVSDFAVIPFRFGYKTIPTLQANGEGPSGYGEYTDQVIGSGFAFGTGLIFERVAIDATGELTTVKEEWDNWPDFNESESGTNTKFKATLSCVFYF
;
A
#
# COMPACT_ATOMS: atom_id res chain seq x y z
N MET A 1 5.60 20.04 -14.95
CA MET A 1 5.50 18.82 -14.12
C MET A 1 4.49 17.91 -14.78
N ILE A 2 4.82 16.63 -14.96
CA ILE A 2 4.00 15.68 -15.72
C ILE A 2 2.97 15.08 -14.75
N LYS A 3 1.69 15.41 -14.92
CA LYS A 3 0.56 14.75 -14.26
C LYS A 3 -0.04 13.73 -15.23
N THR A 4 -0.68 12.69 -14.70
CA THR A 4 -1.50 11.84 -15.56
C THR A 4 -2.73 12.63 -16.04
N PRO A 5 -3.27 12.36 -17.25
CA PRO A 5 -4.47 13.03 -17.73
C PRO A 5 -5.76 12.49 -17.08
N PHE A 6 -5.65 11.55 -16.15
CA PHE A 6 -6.77 10.83 -15.56
C PHE A 6 -7.15 11.46 -14.22
N LYS A 7 -8.46 11.63 -14.01
CA LYS A 7 -9.04 11.98 -12.72
C LYS A 7 -9.95 10.85 -12.28
N LEU A 8 -9.88 10.48 -11.00
CA LEU A 8 -10.80 9.52 -10.43
C LEU A 8 -11.98 10.27 -9.83
N GLY A 9 -13.20 9.98 -10.32
CA GLY A 9 -14.42 10.44 -9.66
C GLY A 9 -14.68 9.58 -8.43
N VAL A 10 -14.88 10.22 -7.28
CA VAL A 10 -15.26 9.57 -6.03
C VAL A 10 -16.61 10.10 -5.64
N GLU A 11 -17.60 9.22 -5.67
CA GLU A 11 -18.96 9.49 -5.19
C GLU A 11 -19.00 8.98 -3.75
N VAL A 12 -19.34 9.87 -2.83
CA VAL A 12 -19.51 9.53 -1.42
C VAL A 12 -20.95 9.78 -1.06
N ASP A 13 -21.60 8.70 -0.64
CA ASP A 13 -22.94 8.73 -0.08
C ASP A 13 -22.78 8.65 1.44
N ALA A 14 -22.95 9.78 2.11
CA ALA A 14 -22.86 9.86 3.55
C ALA A 14 -24.28 9.96 4.13
N ASP A 15 -24.73 8.88 4.75
CA ASP A 15 -26.00 8.81 5.45
C ASP A 15 -25.76 9.17 6.93
N TYR A 16 -26.10 10.41 7.29
CA TYR A 16 -26.01 10.89 8.66
C TYR A 16 -27.42 10.97 9.24
N GLU A 17 -27.63 10.30 10.38
CA GLU A 17 -28.93 10.12 11.07
C GLU A 17 -29.69 11.45 11.37
N TYR A 18 -29.05 12.62 11.20
CA TYR A 18 -29.61 13.95 11.48
C TYR A 18 -29.43 14.99 10.35
N PHE A 19 -28.91 14.63 9.18
CA PHE A 19 -28.76 15.53 8.03
C PHE A 19 -29.38 14.92 6.76
N GLU A 20 -29.91 15.75 5.85
CA GLU A 20 -30.37 15.30 4.53
C GLU A 20 -29.25 14.55 3.79
N ASP A 21 -29.62 13.53 3.00
CA ASP A 21 -28.71 12.72 2.18
C ASP A 21 -27.67 13.59 1.47
N LEU A 22 -26.44 13.57 1.97
CA LEU A 22 -25.35 14.38 1.46
C LEU A 22 -24.64 13.57 0.37
N HIS A 23 -25.08 13.78 -0.88
CA HIS A 23 -24.39 13.30 -2.06
C HIS A 23 -23.40 14.35 -2.56
N TYR A 24 -22.11 14.02 -2.58
CA TYR A 24 -21.09 14.87 -3.17
C TYR A 24 -20.13 14.10 -4.08
N LYS A 25 -19.81 14.69 -5.23
CA LYS A 25 -18.92 14.12 -6.23
C LYS A 25 -17.57 14.81 -6.21
N ASN A 26 -16.60 14.18 -5.58
CA ASN A 26 -15.22 14.69 -5.54
C ASN A 26 -14.41 14.16 -6.73
N THR A 27 -13.38 14.89 -7.13
CA THR A 27 -12.40 14.40 -8.11
C THR A 27 -11.00 14.38 -7.53
N VAL A 28 -10.31 13.26 -7.71
CA VAL A 28 -8.96 13.05 -7.21
C VAL A 28 -7.98 13.09 -8.37
N ASP A 29 -6.93 13.91 -8.22
CA ASP A 29 -5.81 13.95 -9.16
C ASP A 29 -4.97 12.67 -8.99
N MET A 30 -4.99 11.79 -10.00
CA MET A 30 -4.21 10.56 -9.98
C MET A 30 -2.71 10.86 -10.15
N PRO A 31 -1.86 10.40 -9.23
CA PRO A 31 -0.43 10.66 -9.32
C PRO A 31 0.18 9.88 -10.48
N MET A 32 1.32 10.38 -10.95
CA MET A 32 2.20 9.57 -11.78
C MET A 32 2.84 8.49 -10.92
N MET A 33 2.92 7.28 -11.45
CA MET A 33 3.57 6.13 -10.80
C MET A 33 4.73 5.66 -11.67
N MET A 34 5.88 5.40 -11.05
CA MET A 34 7.06 4.84 -11.71
C MET A 34 7.62 3.72 -10.86
N GLY A 35 8.03 2.63 -11.49
CA GLY A 35 8.60 1.47 -10.81
C GLY A 35 9.84 0.97 -11.53
N PHE A 36 10.85 0.60 -10.77
CA PHE A 36 12.09 -0.02 -11.25
C PHE A 36 12.25 -1.35 -10.51
N GLY A 37 12.49 -2.42 -11.26
CA GLY A 37 12.65 -3.76 -10.72
C GLY A 37 13.88 -4.42 -11.28
N ALA A 38 14.56 -5.21 -10.45
CA ALA A 38 15.65 -6.08 -10.86
C ALA A 38 15.48 -7.45 -10.21
N SER A 39 15.80 -8.49 -10.95
CA SER A 39 15.86 -9.85 -10.43
C SER A 39 17.16 -10.52 -10.87
N TYR A 40 17.64 -11.43 -10.03
CA TYR A 40 18.83 -12.21 -10.30
C TYR A 40 18.59 -13.66 -9.89
N ARG A 41 18.85 -14.57 -10.83
CA ARG A 41 18.72 -16.00 -10.62
C ARG A 41 20.09 -16.60 -10.31
N ILE A 42 20.21 -17.21 -9.13
CA ILE A 42 21.41 -17.88 -8.65
C ILE A 42 21.24 -19.38 -8.87
N GLY A 43 21.93 -19.91 -9.89
CA GLY A 43 21.77 -21.30 -10.31
C GLY A 43 20.37 -21.57 -10.87
N ASP A 44 19.86 -22.78 -10.66
CA ASP A 44 18.57 -23.18 -11.23
C ASP A 44 17.40 -23.00 -10.26
N ASN A 45 17.67 -22.87 -8.96
CA ASN A 45 16.63 -23.01 -7.94
C ASN A 45 16.37 -21.74 -7.14
N LEU A 46 17.26 -20.75 -7.12
CA LEU A 46 17.09 -19.55 -6.31
C LEU A 46 16.95 -18.30 -7.19
N THR A 47 15.93 -17.50 -6.95
CA THR A 47 15.76 -16.17 -7.54
C THR A 47 15.63 -15.15 -6.42
N ILE A 48 16.35 -14.04 -6.54
CA ILE A 48 16.18 -12.86 -5.67
C ILE A 48 15.67 -11.69 -6.50
N SER A 49 14.85 -10.83 -5.91
CA SER A 49 14.34 -9.63 -6.56
C SER A 49 14.33 -8.43 -5.64
N THR A 50 14.42 -7.25 -6.25
CA THR A 50 14.23 -5.97 -5.59
C THR A 50 13.45 -5.06 -6.52
N ASP A 51 12.45 -4.37 -5.98
CA ASP A 51 11.66 -3.38 -6.69
C ASP A 51 11.63 -2.09 -5.87
N TYR A 52 11.68 -0.97 -6.57
CA TYR A 52 11.47 0.36 -6.03
C TYR A 52 10.36 1.04 -6.81
N GLU A 53 9.36 1.56 -6.10
CA GLU A 53 8.18 2.19 -6.67
C GLU A 53 7.97 3.58 -6.06
N ILE A 54 7.75 4.56 -6.92
CA ILE A 54 7.42 5.94 -6.55
C ILE A 54 6.01 6.23 -7.02
N ARG A 55 5.15 6.69 -6.10
CA ARG A 55 3.83 7.25 -6.42
C ARG A 55 3.82 8.72 -6.01
N ALA A 56 3.72 9.61 -7.00
CA ALA A 56 3.94 11.05 -6.84
C ALA A 56 2.73 11.80 -6.21
N TYR A 57 2.26 11.33 -5.05
CA TYR A 57 1.07 11.83 -4.37
C TYR A 57 1.25 13.17 -3.66
N GLY A 58 2.49 13.60 -3.39
CA GLY A 58 2.76 14.81 -2.60
C GLY A 58 2.18 16.11 -3.15
N LYS A 59 1.75 16.12 -4.42
CA LYS A 59 1.06 17.25 -5.07
C LYS A 59 -0.28 16.88 -5.70
N SER A 60 -0.77 15.69 -5.40
CA SER A 60 -2.13 15.27 -5.76
C SER A 60 -3.11 15.99 -4.85
N LYS A 61 -4.21 16.47 -5.43
CA LYS A 61 -5.26 17.18 -4.70
C LYS A 61 -6.59 16.46 -4.83
N ILE A 62 -7.42 16.60 -3.82
CA ILE A 62 -8.84 16.31 -3.87
C ILE A 62 -9.55 17.62 -4.19
N ASN A 63 -10.36 17.62 -5.25
CA ASN A 63 -11.18 18.76 -5.63
C ASN A 63 -12.62 18.47 -5.22
N TYR A 64 -13.18 19.33 -4.38
CA TYR A 64 -14.54 19.20 -3.87
C TYR A 64 -15.53 19.88 -4.81
N GLU A 65 -16.70 19.26 -5.01
CA GLU A 65 -17.76 19.80 -5.88
C GLU A 65 -18.27 21.17 -5.43
N LEU A 66 -18.36 21.37 -4.11
CA LEU A 66 -18.83 22.60 -3.47
C LEU A 66 -17.83 23.77 -3.57
N GLY A 67 -16.69 23.56 -4.25
CA GLY A 67 -15.59 24.51 -4.35
C GLY A 67 -14.59 24.31 -3.22
N GLY A 68 -13.32 24.17 -3.58
CA GLY A 68 -12.22 23.95 -2.64
C GLY A 68 -11.29 22.83 -3.10
N THR A 69 -10.05 22.87 -2.61
CA THR A 69 -9.06 21.83 -2.86
C THR A 69 -8.32 21.52 -1.57
N ALA A 70 -8.15 20.24 -1.26
CA ALA A 70 -7.26 19.77 -0.20
C ALA A 70 -6.12 18.94 -0.81
N ASP A 71 -4.97 18.93 -0.17
CA ASP A 71 -3.89 18.02 -0.53
C ASP A 71 -4.26 16.59 -0.13
N LEU A 72 -3.93 15.63 -1.00
CA LEU A 72 -4.27 14.22 -0.81
C LEU A 72 -3.30 13.49 0.13
N SER A 73 -2.08 14.01 0.27
CA SER A 73 -1.07 13.51 1.20
C SER A 73 -0.95 14.50 2.35
N GLU A 74 -1.14 14.04 3.59
CA GLU A 74 -1.05 14.90 4.78
C GLU A 74 0.37 15.44 4.97
N SER A 75 1.40 14.64 4.69
CA SER A 75 2.80 15.06 4.75
C SER A 75 3.31 15.80 3.50
N GLU A 76 2.48 15.97 2.46
CA GLU A 76 2.92 16.44 1.12
C GLU A 76 4.06 15.61 0.47
N GLU A 77 4.36 14.43 0.99
CA GLU A 77 5.42 13.56 0.48
C GLU A 77 4.95 12.60 -0.62
N ASN A 78 5.89 12.12 -1.43
CA ASN A 78 5.62 11.03 -2.36
C ASN A 78 5.67 9.69 -1.63
N LEU A 79 4.88 8.71 -2.07
CA LEU A 79 4.94 7.37 -1.51
C LEU A 79 6.08 6.60 -2.18
N ASN A 80 7.07 6.21 -1.38
CA ASN A 80 8.24 5.46 -1.84
C ASN A 80 8.22 4.06 -1.25
N GLN A 81 8.00 3.04 -2.08
CA GLN A 81 7.94 1.65 -1.66
C GLN A 81 9.17 0.88 -2.16
N ILE A 82 9.81 0.16 -1.24
CA ILE A 82 10.83 -0.85 -1.56
C ILE A 82 10.22 -2.22 -1.31
N ARG A 83 10.43 -3.15 -2.24
CA ARG A 83 10.08 -4.56 -2.11
C ARG A 83 11.33 -5.39 -2.36
N VAL A 84 11.56 -6.38 -1.50
CA VAL A 84 12.61 -7.38 -1.72
C VAL A 84 11.98 -8.76 -1.60
N GLY A 85 12.41 -9.67 -2.47
CA GLY A 85 11.83 -11.00 -2.57
C GLY A 85 12.89 -12.07 -2.82
N ALA A 86 12.57 -13.28 -2.40
CA ALA A 86 13.32 -14.48 -2.74
C ALA A 86 12.35 -15.62 -3.07
N GLU A 87 12.69 -16.39 -4.08
CA GLU A 87 12.01 -17.62 -4.47
C GLU A 87 13.01 -18.76 -4.53
N TYR A 88 12.69 -19.87 -3.87
CA TYR A 88 13.43 -21.13 -3.99
C TYR A 88 12.54 -22.23 -4.57
N LEU A 89 12.99 -22.86 -5.66
CA LEU A 89 12.28 -23.92 -6.35
C LEU A 89 12.79 -25.29 -5.90
N VAL A 90 11.90 -26.13 -5.37
CA VAL A 90 12.16 -27.56 -5.22
C VAL A 90 11.61 -28.27 -6.44
N VAL A 91 12.52 -28.73 -7.30
CA VAL A 91 12.19 -29.43 -8.55
C VAL A 91 12.28 -30.93 -8.31
N SER A 92 11.20 -31.65 -8.64
CA SER A 92 11.11 -33.10 -8.63
C SER A 92 10.56 -33.60 -9.96
N ASP A 93 10.66 -34.91 -10.21
CA ASP A 93 10.19 -35.50 -11.49
C ASP A 93 8.68 -35.32 -11.71
N PHE A 94 7.90 -35.24 -10.64
CA PHE A 94 6.44 -35.11 -10.73
C PHE A 94 6.00 -33.65 -10.63
N ALA A 95 6.65 -32.84 -9.79
CA ALA A 95 6.18 -31.48 -9.53
C ALA A 95 7.30 -30.48 -9.22
N VAL A 96 6.97 -29.19 -9.37
CA VAL A 96 7.78 -28.06 -8.90
C VAL A 96 7.07 -27.37 -7.74
N ILE A 97 7.78 -27.20 -6.63
CA ILE A 97 7.27 -26.54 -5.42
C ILE A 97 8.08 -25.26 -5.20
N PRO A 98 7.54 -24.08 -5.53
CA PRO A 98 8.14 -22.81 -5.15
C PRO A 98 7.92 -22.52 -3.66
N PHE A 99 8.94 -21.98 -3.00
CA PHE A 99 8.86 -21.31 -1.71
C PHE A 99 9.24 -19.85 -1.90
N ARG A 100 8.37 -18.94 -1.49
CA ARG A 100 8.53 -17.50 -1.69
C ARG A 100 8.51 -16.79 -0.36
N PHE A 101 9.40 -15.82 -0.22
CA PHE A 101 9.45 -14.92 0.92
C PHE A 101 9.68 -13.51 0.41
N GLY A 102 9.06 -12.52 1.05
CA GLY A 102 9.22 -11.14 0.66
C GLY A 102 9.02 -10.17 1.82
N TYR A 103 9.64 -9.02 1.68
CA TYR A 103 9.49 -7.87 2.55
C TYR A 103 9.14 -6.64 1.72
N LYS A 104 8.30 -5.76 2.26
CA LYS A 104 8.03 -4.46 1.66
C LYS A 104 7.84 -3.37 2.69
N THR A 105 8.19 -2.14 2.32
CA THR A 105 7.72 -0.95 3.04
C THR A 105 6.30 -0.59 2.57
N ILE A 106 5.49 -0.02 3.46
CA ILE A 106 4.10 0.36 3.20
C ILE A 106 3.95 1.85 3.53
N PRO A 107 4.41 2.75 2.65
CA PRO A 107 4.15 4.18 2.81
C PRO A 107 2.65 4.45 2.66
N THR A 108 2.08 5.28 3.53
CA THR A 108 0.68 5.70 3.48
C THR A 108 0.55 7.20 3.15
N LEU A 109 -0.66 7.63 2.81
CA LEU A 109 -0.96 9.06 2.60
C LEU A 109 -1.12 9.83 3.93
N GLN A 110 -1.11 9.12 5.05
CA GLN A 110 -1.25 9.70 6.39
C GLN A 110 0.10 10.17 6.89
N ALA A 111 0.08 11.19 7.72
CA ALA A 111 1.25 11.68 8.43
C ALA A 111 1.04 11.54 9.94
N ASN A 112 2.14 11.36 10.67
CA ASN A 112 2.13 11.57 12.11
C ASN A 112 1.94 13.07 12.38
N GLY A 113 1.17 13.41 13.40
CA GLY A 113 0.91 14.81 13.71
C GLY A 113 0.19 15.03 15.03
N GLU A 114 0.16 16.29 15.43
CA GLU A 114 -0.65 16.78 16.54
C GLU A 114 -2.14 16.68 16.15
N GLY A 115 -2.99 16.26 17.09
CA GLY A 115 -4.44 16.05 16.90
C GLY A 115 -5.21 17.26 16.34
N PRO A 116 -6.56 17.19 16.23
CA PRO A 116 -7.39 18.08 15.41
C PRO A 116 -7.51 19.50 16.03
N SER A 117 -6.44 20.25 15.99
CA SER A 117 -6.44 21.71 16.11
C SER A 117 -6.04 22.23 14.74
N GLY A 118 -6.74 23.25 14.24
CA GLY A 118 -6.61 23.75 12.86
C GLY A 118 -5.26 24.41 12.51
N TYR A 119 -4.17 24.03 13.18
CA TYR A 119 -2.81 24.56 13.09
C TYR A 119 -1.70 23.52 13.36
N GLY A 120 -2.00 22.22 13.39
CA GLY A 120 -0.96 21.19 13.59
C GLY A 120 -0.02 21.09 12.37
N GLU A 121 1.29 21.13 12.61
CA GLU A 121 2.29 20.80 11.59
C GLU A 121 2.33 19.27 11.43
N TYR A 122 1.93 18.77 10.25
CA TYR A 122 2.17 17.37 9.91
C TYR A 122 3.69 17.14 9.84
N THR A 123 4.14 16.07 10.49
CA THR A 123 5.57 15.76 10.59
C THR A 123 5.95 14.75 9.51
N ASP A 124 6.10 13.49 9.89
CA ASP A 124 6.62 12.43 9.04
C ASP A 124 5.51 11.55 8.49
N GLN A 125 5.69 11.08 7.25
CA GLN A 125 4.81 10.09 6.64
C GLN A 125 4.75 8.81 7.49
N VAL A 126 3.55 8.27 7.67
CA VAL A 126 3.35 6.97 8.30
C VAL A 126 3.87 5.87 7.36
N ILE A 127 4.89 5.14 7.81
CA ILE A 127 5.51 4.05 7.06
C ILE A 127 5.36 2.73 7.82
N GLY A 128 4.59 1.81 7.24
CA GLY A 128 4.48 0.44 7.71
C GLY A 128 5.49 -0.52 7.06
N SER A 129 5.39 -1.78 7.44
CA SER A 129 6.12 -2.89 6.83
C SER A 129 5.22 -4.08 6.57
N GLY A 130 5.56 -4.87 5.56
CA GLY A 130 4.85 -6.09 5.21
C GLY A 130 5.81 -7.24 5.00
N PHE A 131 5.47 -8.40 5.55
CA PHE A 131 6.15 -9.67 5.30
C PHE A 131 5.19 -10.60 4.57
N ALA A 132 5.67 -11.20 3.49
CA ALA A 132 4.92 -12.17 2.71
C ALA A 132 5.66 -13.50 2.68
N PHE A 133 4.90 -14.58 2.74
CA PHE A 133 5.38 -15.93 2.50
C PHE A 133 4.40 -16.64 1.59
N GLY A 134 4.90 -17.50 0.72
CA GLY A 134 4.05 -18.23 -0.22
C GLY A 134 4.67 -19.55 -0.61
N THR A 135 3.81 -20.46 -1.03
CA THR A 135 4.23 -21.71 -1.64
C THR A 135 3.24 -22.10 -2.73
N GLY A 136 3.65 -23.03 -3.58
CA GLY A 136 2.77 -23.55 -4.61
C GLY A 136 3.12 -24.99 -4.97
N LEU A 137 2.31 -25.54 -5.86
CA LEU A 137 2.52 -26.82 -6.48
C LEU A 137 2.18 -26.68 -7.96
N ILE A 138 3.18 -26.90 -8.80
CA ILE A 138 3.03 -26.93 -10.25
C ILE A 138 3.23 -28.38 -10.68
N PHE A 139 2.18 -29.00 -11.18
CA PHE A 139 2.15 -30.40 -11.60
C PHE A 139 1.37 -30.50 -12.92
N GLU A 140 2.01 -31.04 -13.96
CA GLU A 140 1.43 -31.20 -15.30
C GLU A 140 0.73 -29.93 -15.83
N ARG A 141 -0.60 -29.91 -15.77
CA ARG A 141 -1.50 -28.86 -16.28
C ARG A 141 -2.17 -28.06 -15.17
N VAL A 142 -1.71 -28.18 -13.94
CA VAL A 142 -2.28 -27.52 -12.77
C VAL A 142 -1.20 -26.75 -12.02
N ALA A 143 -1.50 -25.51 -11.67
CA ALA A 143 -0.72 -24.73 -10.72
C ALA A 143 -1.62 -24.28 -9.58
N ILE A 144 -1.23 -24.59 -8.34
CA ILE A 144 -1.89 -24.12 -7.12
C ILE A 144 -0.89 -23.24 -6.38
N ASP A 145 -1.31 -22.05 -5.97
CA ASP A 145 -0.48 -21.13 -5.18
C ASP A 145 -1.24 -20.67 -3.94
N ALA A 146 -0.55 -20.70 -2.80
CA ALA A 146 -1.03 -20.19 -1.53
C ALA A 146 -0.06 -19.12 -1.02
N THR A 147 -0.59 -17.97 -0.60
CA THR A 147 0.19 -16.84 -0.10
C THR A 147 -0.41 -16.33 1.20
N GLY A 148 0.45 -16.03 2.17
CA GLY A 148 0.14 -15.30 3.39
C GLY A 148 0.93 -14.00 3.45
N GLU A 149 0.29 -12.94 3.93
CA GLU A 149 0.91 -11.63 4.11
C GLU A 149 0.52 -11.05 5.47
N LEU A 150 1.52 -10.61 6.23
CA LEU A 150 1.38 -9.87 7.47
C LEU A 150 1.84 -8.44 7.24
N THR A 151 0.97 -7.47 7.45
CA THR A 151 1.30 -6.04 7.33
C THR A 151 1.09 -5.34 8.66
N THR A 152 2.06 -4.53 9.07
CA THR A 152 1.98 -3.72 10.28
C THR A 152 2.25 -2.26 9.93
N VAL A 153 1.34 -1.39 10.33
CA VAL A 153 1.48 0.07 10.26
C VAL A 153 1.45 0.59 11.69
N LYS A 154 2.37 1.50 12.00
CA LYS A 154 2.41 2.21 13.28
C LYS A 154 2.15 3.68 13.03
N GLU A 155 1.19 4.22 13.76
CA GLU A 155 0.81 5.63 13.72
C GLU A 155 1.07 6.21 15.10
N GLU A 156 1.69 7.38 15.13
CA GLU A 156 1.96 8.13 16.36
C GLU A 156 1.20 9.45 16.29
N TRP A 157 0.45 9.72 17.36
CA TRP A 157 -0.40 10.89 17.51
C TRP A 157 0.03 11.60 18.78
N ASP A 158 0.43 12.86 18.64
CA ASP A 158 0.63 13.70 19.82
C ASP A 158 -0.72 14.28 20.25
N ASN A 159 -1.11 14.02 21.50
CA ASN A 159 -2.24 14.72 22.09
C ASN A 159 -1.89 16.19 22.26
N TRP A 160 -2.94 16.99 22.44
CA TRP A 160 -2.93 18.45 22.57
C TRP A 160 -1.69 18.98 23.31
N PRO A 161 -1.11 20.12 22.89
CA PRO A 161 0.16 20.65 23.39
C PRO A 161 0.22 20.85 24.91
N ASP A 162 -0.92 20.89 25.60
CA ASP A 162 -1.02 21.03 27.05
C ASP A 162 -0.91 19.71 27.84
N PHE A 163 -0.94 18.54 27.18
CA PHE A 163 -1.01 17.24 27.86
C PHE A 163 0.25 16.38 27.78
N ASN A 164 1.25 16.68 26.94
CA ASN A 164 2.52 15.92 26.85
C ASN A 164 2.33 14.38 26.80
N GLU A 165 1.21 13.92 26.23
CA GLU A 165 0.87 12.50 26.10
C GLU A 165 0.90 12.12 24.62
N SER A 166 1.82 11.25 24.24
CA SER A 166 1.87 10.65 22.91
C SER A 166 1.06 9.35 22.91
N GLU A 167 0.08 9.22 22.02
CA GLU A 167 -0.62 7.97 21.78
C GLU A 167 -0.05 7.27 20.53
N SER A 168 0.12 5.96 20.60
CA SER A 168 0.59 5.17 19.44
C SER A 168 -0.43 4.09 19.10
N GLY A 169 -0.86 4.04 17.84
CA GLY A 169 -1.69 2.98 17.28
C GLY A 169 -0.85 2.00 16.46
N THR A 170 -1.02 0.70 16.68
CA THR A 170 -0.43 -0.32 15.80
C THR A 170 -1.54 -1.11 15.12
N ASN A 171 -1.63 -1.01 13.80
CA ASN A 171 -2.56 -1.79 13.00
C ASN A 171 -1.84 -2.95 12.33
N THR A 172 -2.19 -4.18 12.71
CA THR A 172 -1.67 -5.40 12.10
C THR A 172 -2.77 -6.13 11.35
N LYS A 173 -2.53 -6.44 10.07
CA LYS A 173 -3.47 -7.19 9.22
C LYS A 173 -2.79 -8.43 8.68
N PHE A 174 -3.53 -9.53 8.67
CA PHE A 174 -3.14 -10.76 8.01
C PHE A 174 -4.07 -11.00 6.82
N LYS A 175 -3.47 -11.30 5.66
CA LYS A 175 -4.19 -11.67 4.44
C LYS A 175 -3.69 -13.02 3.96
N ALA A 176 -4.62 -13.92 3.66
CA ALA A 176 -4.33 -15.17 2.97
C ALA A 176 -4.99 -15.16 1.59
N THR A 177 -4.35 -15.77 0.61
CA THR A 177 -4.88 -15.91 -0.76
C THR A 177 -4.51 -17.29 -1.29
N LEU A 178 -5.48 -17.92 -1.96
CA LEU A 178 -5.32 -19.20 -2.64
C LEU A 178 -5.76 -19.01 -4.09
N SER A 179 -4.95 -19.48 -5.03
CA SER A 179 -5.27 -19.46 -6.46
C SER A 179 -4.98 -20.82 -7.09
N CYS A 180 -5.75 -21.17 -8.11
CA CYS A 180 -5.58 -22.37 -8.90
C CYS A 180 -5.74 -22.03 -10.38
N VAL A 181 -4.83 -22.51 -11.22
CA VAL A 181 -4.80 -22.29 -12.67
C VAL A 181 -4.72 -23.65 -13.37
N PHE A 182 -5.57 -23.84 -14.39
CA PHE A 182 -5.57 -25.00 -15.26
C PHE A 182 -5.08 -24.62 -16.66
N TYR A 183 -4.15 -25.41 -17.20
CA TYR A 183 -3.62 -25.25 -18.56
C TYR A 183 -4.29 -26.27 -19.50
N PHE A 184 -4.97 -25.79 -20.54
CA PHE A 184 -5.69 -26.63 -21.51
C PHE A 184 -4.84 -26.88 -22.77
#